data_AF-A0A9X3NFB5-F1
#
_entry.id   AF-A0A9X3NFB5-F1
#
_cell.length_a   1.000
_cell.length_b   1.000
_cell.length_c   1.000
_cell.angle_alpha   90.00
_cell.angle_beta   90.00
_cell.angle_gamma   90.00
#
_symmetry.space_group_name_H-M   'P 1'
#
loop_
_entity.id
_entity.type
_entity.pdbx_description
1 polymer ?
#
loop_
_entity_poly.entity_id
_entity_poly.type
_entity_poly.pdbx_seq_one_letter_code
_entity_poly.pdbx_strand_id
1 'polypeptide(L)'
;MRKLIATLAALMLLAPAAAEARTYGATTLTLDPGAVAALTGLGVTPAPIAPAAATPDGALAFPITNKPFGALLSGTIRHSGGISLTAGATTVKLETFWIDPMRRQLTALVGGARVPILALDFSRTRVGLGGGTLRLGPVGGSLTAVAAGALDSAFGLAPGTIPPGLKLGDATVRYRLF
;
A
#
# COMPACT_ATOMS: atom_id res chain seq x y z
N MET A 1 64.55 5.63 13.15
CA MET A 1 63.94 4.43 12.54
C MET A 1 62.86 3.88 13.46
N ARG A 2 61.58 3.99 13.08
CA ARG A 2 60.51 2.98 13.29
C ARG A 2 59.20 3.55 12.74
N LYS A 3 58.81 3.01 11.58
CA LYS A 3 57.50 3.20 10.93
C LYS A 3 56.50 2.27 11.63
N LEU A 4 55.32 2.75 12.01
CA LEU A 4 54.15 1.95 12.38
C LEU A 4 52.93 2.72 11.82
N ILE A 5 52.60 2.54 10.53
CA ILE A 5 51.52 1.68 10.02
C ILE A 5 50.20 1.96 10.77
N ALA A 6 49.40 2.87 10.20
CA ALA A 6 48.01 3.09 10.57
C ALA A 6 47.14 2.03 9.87
N THR A 7 46.56 1.13 10.64
CA THR A 7 45.62 0.12 10.15
C THR A 7 44.24 0.75 10.02
N LEU A 8 43.75 0.88 8.78
CA LEU A 8 42.40 1.34 8.46
C LEU A 8 41.40 0.22 8.80
N ALA A 9 40.63 0.39 9.87
CA ALA A 9 39.53 -0.52 10.22
C ALA A 9 38.30 -0.17 9.37
N ALA A 10 37.94 -1.06 8.43
CA ALA A 10 36.69 -0.98 7.69
C ALA A 10 35.54 -1.44 8.61
N LEU A 11 34.72 -0.49 9.07
CA LEU A 11 33.51 -0.76 9.85
C LEU A 11 32.39 -1.17 8.88
N MET A 12 32.18 -2.48 8.69
CA MET A 12 30.96 -3.00 8.06
C MET A 12 29.76 -2.68 8.96
N LEU A 13 28.91 -1.73 8.55
CA LEU A 13 27.57 -1.59 9.12
C LEU A 13 26.76 -2.86 8.75
N LEU A 14 26.61 -3.78 9.70
CA LEU A 14 25.52 -4.75 9.64
C LEU A 14 24.21 -3.96 9.78
N ALA A 15 23.51 -3.74 8.67
CA ALA A 15 22.11 -3.36 8.72
C ALA A 15 21.36 -4.44 9.53
N PRO A 16 20.50 -4.06 10.50
CA PRO A 16 19.64 -5.05 11.12
C PRO A 16 18.82 -5.68 10.00
N ALA A 17 18.94 -7.00 9.83
CA ALA A 17 17.99 -7.75 9.03
C ALA A 17 16.62 -7.46 9.65
N ALA A 18 15.85 -6.58 9.01
CA ALA A 18 14.46 -6.36 9.37
C ALA A 18 13.84 -7.76 9.37
N ALA A 19 13.44 -8.25 10.55
CA ALA A 19 12.79 -9.54 10.66
C ALA A 19 11.70 -9.54 9.59
N GLU A 20 11.85 -10.38 8.56
CA GLU A 20 10.84 -10.48 7.51
C GLU A 20 9.57 -10.89 8.23
N ALA A 21 8.68 -9.92 8.42
CA ALA A 21 7.42 -10.14 9.10
C ALA A 21 6.76 -11.30 8.36
N ARG A 22 6.51 -12.41 9.05
CA ARG A 22 5.97 -13.62 8.43
C ARG A 22 4.75 -13.24 7.59
N THR A 23 4.90 -13.33 6.27
CA THR A 23 3.85 -12.95 5.34
C THR A 23 2.97 -14.15 5.09
N TYR A 24 1.66 -13.91 4.98
CA TYR A 24 0.67 -14.94 4.67
C TYR A 24 0.17 -14.83 3.23
N GLY A 25 1.00 -14.25 2.35
CA GLY A 25 0.67 -13.90 0.99
C GLY A 25 0.81 -12.39 0.72
N ALA A 26 0.25 -11.94 -0.38
CA ALA A 26 0.34 -10.54 -0.82
C ALA A 26 -0.94 -10.10 -1.53
N THR A 27 -1.26 -8.82 -1.37
CA THR A 27 -2.30 -8.14 -2.13
C THR A 27 -1.64 -7.32 -3.22
N THR A 28 -1.99 -7.57 -4.47
CA THR A 28 -1.50 -6.79 -5.62
C THR A 28 -2.54 -5.76 -6.02
N LEU A 29 -2.17 -4.49 -6.07
CA LEU A 29 -2.98 -3.38 -6.57
C LEU A 29 -2.48 -2.98 -7.95
N THR A 30 -3.31 -3.21 -8.97
CA THR A 30 -3.07 -2.65 -10.30
C THR A 30 -3.68 -1.26 -10.33
N LEU A 31 -2.85 -0.23 -10.47
CA LEU A 31 -3.32 1.14 -10.54
C LEU A 31 -4.06 1.38 -11.87
N ASP A 32 -5.15 2.14 -11.81
CA ASP A 32 -5.90 2.55 -12.98
C ASP A 32 -5.07 3.59 -13.78
N PRO A 33 -4.87 3.41 -15.10
CA PRO A 33 -4.09 4.35 -15.90
C PRO A 33 -4.63 5.79 -15.85
N GLY A 34 -5.95 5.96 -15.73
CA GLY A 34 -6.59 7.26 -15.59
C GLY A 34 -6.26 7.92 -14.25
N ALA A 35 -6.22 7.15 -13.16
CA ALA A 35 -5.78 7.67 -11.86
C ALA A 35 -4.29 8.02 -11.84
N VAL A 36 -3.44 7.20 -12.45
CA VAL A 36 -2.00 7.51 -12.56
C VAL A 36 -1.79 8.77 -13.40
N ALA A 37 -2.49 8.91 -14.53
CA ALA A 37 -2.43 10.11 -15.35
C ALA A 37 -2.92 11.35 -14.60
N ALA A 38 -4.02 11.25 -13.84
CA ALA A 38 -4.52 12.35 -13.01
C ALA A 38 -3.51 12.77 -11.94
N LEU A 39 -2.96 11.81 -11.19
CA LEU A 39 -1.96 12.07 -10.15
C LEU A 39 -0.67 12.67 -10.74
N THR A 40 -0.20 12.12 -11.86
CA THR A 40 1.01 12.61 -12.54
C THR A 40 0.80 14.00 -13.13
N GLY A 41 -0.38 14.27 -13.69
CA GLY A 41 -0.76 15.60 -14.18
C GLY A 41 -0.83 16.65 -13.08
N LEU A 42 -1.08 16.22 -11.84
CA LEU A 42 -1.02 17.06 -10.63
C LEU A 42 0.39 17.15 -10.02
N GLY A 43 1.40 16.51 -10.64
CA GLY A 43 2.76 16.46 -10.11
C GLY A 43 2.93 15.55 -8.89
N VAL A 44 1.94 14.69 -8.60
CA VAL A 44 1.97 13.73 -7.50
C VAL A 44 2.62 12.44 -7.98
N THR A 45 3.78 12.11 -7.40
CA THR A 45 4.52 10.89 -7.71
C THR A 45 4.30 9.84 -6.61
N PRO A 46 3.66 8.70 -6.92
CA PRO A 46 3.54 7.59 -5.97
C PRO A 46 4.83 6.76 -5.92
N ALA A 47 5.25 6.39 -4.71
CA ALA A 47 6.34 5.44 -4.49
C ALA A 47 5.97 4.43 -3.40
N PRO A 48 6.33 3.14 -3.54
CA PRO A 48 6.09 2.14 -2.51
C PRO A 48 7.00 2.37 -1.29
N ILE A 49 6.44 2.15 -0.09
CA ILE A 49 7.18 2.14 1.17
C ILE A 49 7.36 0.69 1.60
N ALA A 50 8.61 0.27 1.83
CA ALA A 50 8.93 -1.09 2.26
C ALA A 50 8.12 -1.51 3.50
N PRO A 51 7.69 -2.78 3.60
CA PRO A 51 7.94 -3.90 2.69
C PRO A 51 6.99 -3.98 1.47
N ALA A 52 6.23 -2.93 1.15
CA ALA A 52 5.52 -2.87 -0.13
C ALA A 52 6.53 -2.66 -1.28
N ALA A 53 6.26 -3.26 -2.43
CA ALA A 53 7.13 -3.18 -3.60
C ALA A 53 6.31 -3.09 -4.89
N ALA A 54 6.84 -2.42 -5.90
CA ALA A 54 6.30 -2.50 -7.25
C ALA A 54 6.68 -3.87 -7.86
N THR A 55 5.72 -4.52 -8.50
CA THR A 55 5.96 -5.73 -9.30
C THR A 55 6.56 -5.33 -10.66
N PRO A 56 7.22 -6.26 -11.36
CA PRO A 56 7.73 -6.02 -12.71
C PRO A 56 6.65 -5.54 -13.69
N ASP A 57 5.39 -5.94 -13.46
CA ASP A 57 4.23 -5.56 -14.26
C ASP A 57 3.65 -4.17 -13.92
N GLY A 58 4.28 -3.43 -12.99
CA GLY A 58 3.85 -2.10 -12.57
C GLY A 58 2.71 -2.08 -11.53
N ALA A 59 2.31 -3.23 -10.99
CA ALA A 59 1.36 -3.30 -9.88
C ALA A 59 2.09 -3.09 -8.53
N LEU A 60 1.37 -2.69 -7.49
CA LEU A 60 1.93 -2.57 -6.14
C LEU A 60 1.58 -3.82 -5.33
N ALA A 61 2.60 -4.52 -4.81
CA ALA A 61 2.43 -5.68 -3.94
C ALA A 61 2.58 -5.28 -2.47
N PHE A 62 1.56 -5.59 -1.68
CA PHE A 62 1.49 -5.35 -0.24
C PHE A 62 1.48 -6.68 0.50
N PRO A 63 2.51 -6.98 1.31
CA PRO A 63 2.54 -8.22 2.08
C PRO A 63 1.44 -8.28 3.14
N ILE A 64 0.79 -9.43 3.25
CA ILE A 64 -0.28 -9.67 4.23
C ILE A 64 0.33 -10.18 5.53
N THR A 65 0.03 -9.54 6.66
CA THR A 65 0.68 -9.80 7.95
C THR A 65 -0.13 -10.67 8.91
N ASN A 66 -1.44 -10.81 8.70
CA ASN A 66 -2.29 -11.67 9.53
C ASN A 66 -2.66 -12.97 8.81
N LYS A 67 -2.82 -14.05 9.58
CA LYS A 67 -3.28 -15.35 9.07
C LYS A 67 -4.67 -15.25 8.45
N PRO A 68 -5.01 -16.09 7.45
CA PRO A 68 -6.36 -16.13 6.86
C PRO A 68 -7.47 -16.27 7.91
N PHE A 69 -7.30 -17.19 8.86
CA PHE A 69 -8.25 -17.38 9.97
C PHE A 69 -8.34 -16.15 10.89
N GLY A 70 -7.23 -15.47 11.14
CA GLY A 70 -7.21 -14.23 11.91
C GLY A 70 -7.92 -13.09 11.19
N ALA A 71 -7.81 -13.01 9.87
CA ALA A 71 -8.54 -12.03 9.06
C ALA A 71 -10.04 -12.30 9.05
N LEU A 72 -10.45 -13.56 9.02
CA LEU A 72 -11.86 -13.96 9.13
C LEU A 72 -12.45 -13.58 10.49
N LEU A 73 -11.73 -13.87 11.58
CA LEU A 73 -12.16 -13.52 12.94
C LEU A 73 -12.20 -12.01 13.19
N SER A 74 -11.20 -11.27 12.70
CA SER A 74 -11.13 -9.82 12.92
C SER A 74 -11.96 -9.03 11.89
N GLY A 75 -12.46 -9.67 10.84
CA GLY A 75 -13.11 -9.01 9.71
C GLY A 75 -12.19 -8.08 8.90
N THR A 76 -10.88 -8.16 9.08
CA THR A 76 -9.92 -7.23 8.45
C THR A 76 -8.68 -7.94 7.94
N ILE A 77 -8.26 -7.62 6.72
CA ILE A 77 -6.99 -8.08 6.14
C ILE A 77 -5.95 -6.99 6.40
N ARG A 78 -4.88 -7.35 7.11
CA ARG A 78 -3.82 -6.42 7.53
C ARG A 78 -2.61 -6.57 6.62
N HIS A 79 -2.05 -5.44 6.23
CA HIS A 79 -0.88 -5.39 5.38
C HIS A 79 0.26 -4.65 6.08
N SER A 80 1.48 -4.96 5.66
CA SER A 80 2.66 -4.17 5.97
C SER A 80 3.06 -3.33 4.74
N GLY A 81 3.81 -2.26 5.01
CA GLY A 81 4.27 -1.33 4.00
C GLY A 81 3.31 -0.16 3.81
N GLY A 82 3.53 0.57 2.73
CA GLY A 82 2.85 1.83 2.48
C GLY A 82 3.01 2.33 1.05
N ILE A 83 2.41 3.49 0.80
CA ILE A 83 2.62 4.31 -0.40
C ILE A 83 2.96 5.71 0.09
N SER A 84 4.06 6.28 -0.40
CA SER A 84 4.32 7.71 -0.30
C SER A 84 3.83 8.41 -1.57
N LEU A 85 3.08 9.49 -1.40
CA LEU A 85 2.67 10.39 -2.47
C LEU A 85 3.45 11.69 -2.28
N THR A 86 4.31 12.02 -3.25
CA THR A 86 5.17 13.21 -3.19
C THR A 86 4.76 14.21 -4.26
N ALA A 87 4.50 15.46 -3.89
CA ALA A 87 4.28 16.57 -4.80
C ALA A 87 5.16 17.75 -4.40
N GLY A 88 6.15 18.08 -5.23
CA GLY A 88 7.16 19.10 -4.90
C GLY A 88 7.88 18.78 -3.59
N ALA A 89 7.78 19.67 -2.61
CA ALA A 89 8.37 19.51 -1.27
C ALA A 89 7.50 18.71 -0.30
N THR A 90 6.23 18.45 -0.63
CA THR A 90 5.28 17.79 0.27
C THR A 90 5.26 16.29 0.03
N THR A 91 5.40 15.51 1.10
CA THR A 91 5.30 14.04 1.07
C THR A 91 4.23 13.56 2.03
N VAL A 92 3.21 12.89 1.50
CA VAL A 92 2.16 12.21 2.28
C VAL A 92 2.46 10.72 2.31
N LYS A 93 2.62 10.15 3.51
CA LYS A 93 2.84 8.72 3.68
C LYS A 93 1.54 8.05 4.12
N LEU A 94 1.14 7.02 3.38
CA LEU A 94 0.02 6.15 3.68
C LEU A 94 0.60 4.79 4.09
N GLU A 95 0.44 4.41 5.35
CA GLU A 95 1.07 3.22 5.91
C GLU A 95 0.02 2.31 6.54
N THR A 96 0.37 1.04 6.77
CA THR A 96 -0.46 0.11 7.56
C THR A 96 -1.88 -0.05 7.00
N PHE A 97 -1.97 -0.53 5.76
CA PHE A 97 -3.25 -0.71 5.07
C PHE A 97 -4.11 -1.82 5.69
N TRP A 98 -5.35 -1.50 6.04
CA TRP A 98 -6.35 -2.46 6.50
C TRP A 98 -7.53 -2.48 5.54
N ILE A 99 -7.76 -3.64 4.93
CA ILE A 99 -8.96 -3.89 4.12
C ILE A 99 -10.03 -4.44 5.07
N ASP A 100 -11.18 -3.78 5.08
CA ASP A 100 -12.38 -4.21 5.78
C ASP A 100 -13.45 -4.58 4.74
N PRO A 101 -13.62 -5.88 4.43
CA PRO A 101 -14.60 -6.34 3.45
C PRO A 101 -16.05 -6.11 3.91
N MET A 102 -16.31 -6.10 5.22
CA MET A 102 -17.65 -5.94 5.79
C MET A 102 -18.15 -4.51 5.60
N ARG A 103 -17.26 -3.54 5.82
CA ARG A 103 -17.55 -2.11 5.62
C ARG A 103 -17.23 -1.63 4.20
N ARG A 104 -16.72 -2.53 3.36
CA ARG A 104 -16.29 -2.28 1.98
C ARG A 104 -15.36 -1.08 1.87
N GLN A 105 -14.34 -1.03 2.72
CA GLN A 105 -13.41 0.10 2.77
C GLN A 105 -11.97 -0.35 2.97
N LEU A 106 -11.05 0.43 2.43
CA LEU A 106 -9.64 0.38 2.78
C LEU A 106 -9.32 1.57 3.68
N THR A 107 -8.67 1.30 4.80
CA THR A 107 -8.15 2.33 5.70
C THR A 107 -6.63 2.31 5.72
N ALA A 108 -6.02 3.47 5.94
CA ALA A 108 -4.57 3.63 6.10
C ALA A 108 -4.27 4.58 7.26
N LEU A 109 -3.06 4.49 7.80
CA LEU A 109 -2.49 5.52 8.66
C LEU A 109 -1.89 6.62 7.80
N VAL A 110 -2.36 7.85 8.02
CA VAL A 110 -1.86 9.07 7.38
C VAL A 110 -1.55 10.07 8.49
N GLY A 111 -0.27 10.45 8.64
CA GLY A 111 0.15 11.35 9.71
C GLY A 111 -0.19 10.88 11.13
N GLY A 112 -0.28 9.56 11.34
CA GLY A 112 -0.65 8.95 12.63
C GLY A 112 -2.16 8.76 12.86
N ALA A 113 -3.01 9.31 12.00
CA ALA A 113 -4.47 9.12 12.07
C ALA A 113 -4.94 8.01 11.10
N ARG A 114 -5.88 7.18 11.53
CA ARG A 114 -6.49 6.16 10.67
C ARG A 114 -7.61 6.79 9.86
N VAL A 115 -7.51 6.73 8.54
CA VAL A 115 -8.48 7.35 7.63
C VAL A 115 -8.99 6.32 6.62
N PRO A 116 -10.31 6.28 6.31
CA PRO A 116 -10.85 5.51 5.20
C PRO A 116 -10.45 6.15 3.88
N ILE A 117 -9.52 5.51 3.18
CA ILE A 117 -8.92 6.05 1.95
C ILE A 117 -9.64 5.60 0.68
N LEU A 118 -10.13 4.36 0.64
CA LEU A 118 -10.86 3.83 -0.51
C LEU A 118 -12.19 3.22 -0.09
N ALA A 119 -13.21 3.46 -0.90
CA ALA A 119 -14.39 2.62 -0.99
C ALA A 119 -14.09 1.43 -1.91
N LEU A 120 -14.49 0.23 -1.50
CA LEU A 120 -14.22 -1.01 -2.21
C LEU A 120 -15.48 -1.50 -2.92
N ASP A 121 -15.35 -1.83 -4.20
CA ASP A 121 -16.39 -2.44 -5.02
C ASP A 121 -16.08 -3.93 -5.24
N PHE A 122 -16.94 -4.78 -4.68
CA PHE A 122 -16.85 -6.23 -4.78
C PHE A 122 -17.74 -6.83 -5.88
N SER A 123 -18.45 -6.01 -6.66
CA SER A 123 -19.46 -6.48 -7.64
C SER A 123 -18.88 -7.41 -8.70
N ARG A 124 -17.60 -7.22 -9.05
CA ARG A 124 -16.86 -8.05 -10.02
C ARG A 124 -15.93 -9.06 -9.36
N THR A 125 -15.87 -9.07 -8.04
CA THR A 125 -14.94 -9.92 -7.30
C THR A 125 -15.27 -11.39 -7.48
N ARG A 126 -14.22 -12.19 -7.56
CA ARG A 126 -14.30 -13.65 -7.56
C ARG A 126 -13.49 -14.17 -6.39
N VAL A 127 -14.00 -15.23 -5.77
CA VAL A 127 -13.29 -16.00 -4.76
C VAL A 127 -12.85 -17.29 -5.42
N GLY A 128 -11.55 -17.54 -5.43
CA GLY A 128 -10.95 -18.77 -5.92
C GLY A 128 -10.17 -19.45 -4.81
N LEU A 129 -10.35 -20.75 -4.65
CA LEU A 129 -9.58 -21.58 -3.73
C LEU A 129 -8.95 -22.70 -4.54
N GLY A 130 -7.62 -22.78 -4.55
CA GLY A 130 -6.91 -23.80 -5.33
C GLY A 130 -5.41 -23.80 -5.05
N GLY A 131 -4.78 -24.97 -5.11
CA GLY A 131 -3.32 -25.10 -4.95
C GLY A 131 -2.78 -24.52 -3.64
N GLY A 132 -3.55 -24.61 -2.55
CA GLY A 132 -3.16 -24.06 -1.24
C GLY A 132 -3.20 -22.53 -1.15
N THR A 133 -3.82 -21.86 -2.12
CA THR A 133 -3.94 -20.40 -2.18
C THR A 133 -5.41 -19.98 -2.22
N LEU A 134 -5.77 -18.98 -1.43
CA LEU A 134 -7.03 -18.27 -1.51
C LEU A 134 -6.81 -16.98 -2.31
N ARG A 135 -7.58 -16.81 -3.39
CA ARG A 135 -7.53 -15.65 -4.27
C ARG A 135 -8.85 -14.89 -4.16
N LEU A 136 -8.79 -13.61 -3.86
CA LEU A 136 -9.94 -12.71 -3.81
C LEU A 136 -9.66 -11.50 -4.70
N GLY A 137 -10.37 -11.40 -5.82
CA GLY A 137 -10.22 -10.26 -6.73
C GLY A 137 -10.78 -10.54 -8.12
N PRO A 138 -10.83 -9.52 -8.99
CA PRO A 138 -10.46 -8.13 -8.72
C PRO A 138 -11.48 -7.41 -7.81
N VAL A 139 -11.00 -6.52 -6.95
CA VAL A 139 -11.80 -5.61 -6.10
C VAL A 139 -11.49 -4.18 -6.52
N GLY A 140 -12.50 -3.45 -6.99
CA GLY A 140 -12.31 -2.06 -7.40
C GLY A 140 -12.08 -1.17 -6.18
N GLY A 141 -11.13 -0.24 -6.24
CA GLY A 141 -10.89 0.75 -5.21
C GLY A 141 -11.13 2.16 -5.73
N SER A 142 -12.05 2.89 -5.11
CA SER A 142 -12.35 4.29 -5.44
C SER A 142 -12.05 5.21 -4.27
N LEU A 143 -11.48 6.37 -4.54
CA LEU A 143 -11.11 7.34 -3.53
C LEU A 143 -12.33 7.87 -2.77
N THR A 144 -12.26 7.92 -1.43
CA THR A 144 -13.35 8.50 -0.64
C THR A 144 -13.30 10.03 -0.70
N ALA A 145 -14.44 10.69 -0.45
CA ALA A 145 -14.47 12.15 -0.39
C ALA A 145 -13.56 12.73 0.71
N VAL A 146 -13.47 12.05 1.84
CA VAL A 146 -12.57 12.43 2.94
C VAL A 146 -11.11 12.35 2.49
N ALA A 147 -10.73 11.29 1.78
CA ALA A 147 -9.36 11.12 1.30
C ALA A 147 -9.02 12.09 0.17
N ALA A 148 -9.96 12.33 -0.76
CA ALA A 148 -9.82 13.33 -1.82
C ALA A 148 -9.57 14.73 -1.23
N GLY A 149 -10.41 15.16 -0.30
CA GLY A 149 -10.23 16.46 0.37
C GLY A 149 -8.97 16.54 1.21
N ALA A 150 -8.55 15.43 1.85
CA ALA A 150 -7.29 15.38 2.58
C ALA A 150 -6.07 15.50 1.66
N LEU A 151 -6.11 14.88 0.48
CA LEU A 151 -5.05 15.00 -0.53
C LEU A 151 -5.01 16.41 -1.14
N ASP A 152 -6.17 16.98 -1.47
CA ASP A 152 -6.26 18.37 -1.93
C ASP A 152 -5.64 19.32 -0.90
N SER A 153 -6.01 19.15 0.38
CA SER A 153 -5.47 19.97 1.48
C SER A 153 -3.97 19.76 1.69
N ALA A 154 -3.49 18.50 1.61
CA ALA A 154 -2.08 18.19 1.79
C ALA A 154 -1.21 18.77 0.68
N PHE A 155 -1.70 18.77 -0.56
CA PHE A 155 -0.97 19.28 -1.72
C PHE A 155 -1.25 20.76 -2.03
N GLY A 156 -2.09 21.43 -1.24
CA GLY A 156 -2.47 22.83 -1.48
C GLY A 156 -3.26 23.03 -2.77
N LEU A 157 -4.00 22.02 -3.22
CA LEU A 157 -4.84 22.06 -4.40
C LEU A 157 -6.19 22.71 -4.08
N ALA A 158 -6.86 23.26 -5.10
CA ALA A 158 -8.21 23.75 -4.94
C ALA A 158 -9.16 22.60 -4.53
N PRO A 159 -10.12 22.81 -3.61
CA PRO A 159 -11.05 21.77 -3.20
C PRO A 159 -11.78 21.16 -4.40
N GLY A 160 -11.74 19.83 -4.53
CA GLY A 160 -12.36 19.09 -5.63
C GLY A 160 -11.48 18.94 -6.87
N THR A 161 -10.19 19.31 -6.78
CA THR A 161 -9.20 19.03 -7.83
C THR A 161 -9.03 17.52 -8.01
N ILE A 162 -8.95 16.79 -6.90
CA ILE A 162 -9.03 15.33 -6.91
C ILE A 162 -10.51 14.94 -6.74
N PRO A 163 -11.17 14.38 -7.77
CA PRO A 163 -12.59 14.07 -7.67
C PRO A 163 -12.82 12.91 -6.69
N PRO A 164 -13.80 13.03 -5.77
CA PRO A 164 -14.23 11.88 -4.98
C PRO A 164 -14.76 10.78 -5.91
N GLY A 165 -14.53 9.52 -5.55
CA GLY A 165 -14.93 8.38 -6.37
C GLY A 165 -13.96 8.02 -7.49
N LEU A 166 -12.85 8.78 -7.66
CA LEU A 166 -11.79 8.44 -8.61
C LEU A 166 -11.35 6.98 -8.39
N LYS A 167 -11.53 6.14 -9.40
CA LYS A 167 -11.10 4.75 -9.35
C LYS A 167 -9.57 4.72 -9.37
N LEU A 168 -8.94 4.34 -8.26
CA LEU A 168 -7.49 4.25 -8.17
C LEU A 168 -6.94 2.96 -8.78
N GLY A 169 -7.75 1.90 -8.84
CA GLY A 169 -7.29 0.63 -9.39
C GLY A 169 -8.11 -0.58 -8.95
N ASP A 170 -7.58 -1.75 -9.26
CA ASP A 170 -8.15 -3.05 -8.91
C ASP A 170 -7.17 -3.82 -8.02
N ALA A 171 -7.62 -4.23 -6.84
CA ALA A 171 -6.87 -5.02 -5.89
C ALA A 171 -7.17 -6.52 -6.03
N THR A 172 -6.16 -7.36 -5.94
CA THR A 172 -6.29 -8.82 -5.84
C THR A 172 -5.53 -9.29 -4.61
N VAL A 173 -6.26 -9.83 -3.63
CA VAL A 173 -5.68 -10.46 -2.44
C VAL A 173 -5.32 -11.90 -2.76
N ARG A 174 -4.10 -12.31 -2.41
CA ARG A 174 -3.64 -13.70 -2.49
C ARG A 174 -3.14 -14.14 -1.13
N TYR A 175 -3.88 -15.04 -0.50
CA TYR A 175 -3.54 -15.68 0.75
C TYR A 175 -2.90 -17.04 0.52
N ARG A 176 -1.80 -17.31 1.20
CA ARG A 176 -1.20 -18.65 1.28
C ARG A 176 -1.77 -19.37 2.50
N LEU A 177 -2.35 -20.55 2.26
CA LEU A 177 -3.01 -21.33 3.30
C LEU A 177 -2.07 -22.37 3.94
N PHE A 178 -1.02 -22.80 3.22
CA PHE A 178 -0.06 -23.83 3.63
C PHE A 178 1.38 -23.44 3.26
#